data_AF-A0A6G3WWU3-F1
#
_entry.id   AF-A0A6G3WWU3-F1
#
_cell.length_a   1.000
_cell.length_b   1.000
_cell.length_c   1.000
_cell.angle_alpha   90.00
_cell.angle_beta   90.00
_cell.angle_gamma   90.00
#
_symmetry.space_group_name_H-M   'P 1'
#
loop_
_entity.id
_entity.type
_entity.pdbx_description
1 polymer ?
#
loop_
_entity_poly.entity_id
_entity_poly.type
_entity_poly.pdbx_seq_one_letter_code
_entity_poly.pdbx_strand_id
1 'polypeptide(L)'
;STGMTGYQETLTDPSYHRQVVVMTAPHVGNTGVNDEDPESGRIWVSGYVVRDPARKPSNWRSQRSLDEELAKQGVVGISGI
;
A
#
# COMPACT_ATOMS: atom_id res chain seq x y z
N SER A 1 -10.01 2.69 4.12
CA SER A 1 -9.51 2.78 5.51
C SER A 1 -9.22 4.25 5.82
N THR A 2 -9.49 4.71 7.04
CA THR A 2 -9.21 6.09 7.49
C THR A 2 -7.84 6.24 8.16
N GLY A 3 -7.04 5.17 8.20
CA GLY A 3 -5.65 5.23 8.68
C GLY A 3 -4.84 6.19 7.82
N MET A 4 -4.40 7.31 8.43
CA MET A 4 -3.52 8.30 7.78
C MET A 4 -2.06 7.81 7.69
N THR A 5 -1.73 6.72 8.37
CA THR A 5 -0.45 5.99 8.38
C THR A 5 -0.74 4.48 8.48
N GLY A 6 0.25 3.60 8.29
CA GLY A 6 0.05 2.16 8.45
C GLY A 6 -0.68 1.47 7.27
N TYR A 7 -0.59 2.03 6.07
CA TYR A 7 -1.22 1.43 4.88
C TYR A 7 -0.65 0.04 4.55
N GLN A 8 0.60 -0.23 4.90
CA GLN A 8 1.23 -1.54 4.74
C GLN A 8 0.54 -2.62 5.61
N GLU A 9 0.15 -2.31 6.84
CA GLU A 9 -0.60 -3.22 7.72
C GLU A 9 -1.99 -3.51 7.13
N THR A 10 -2.68 -2.47 6.64
CA THR A 10 -4.00 -2.66 6.00
C THR A 10 -3.92 -3.52 4.72
N LEU A 11 -2.85 -3.38 3.94
CA LEU A 11 -2.64 -4.16 2.72
C LEU A 11 -2.29 -5.62 2.98
N THR A 12 -1.63 -5.89 4.12
CA THR A 12 -1.17 -7.23 4.50
C THR A 12 -2.13 -7.95 5.43
N ASP A 13 -3.20 -7.31 5.89
CA ASP A 13 -4.24 -7.96 6.69
C ASP A 13 -5.10 -8.92 5.83
N PRO A 14 -5.13 -10.23 6.17
CA PRO A 14 -5.92 -11.22 5.46
C PRO A 14 -7.44 -10.96 5.48
N SER A 15 -7.94 -10.12 6.39
CA SER A 15 -9.34 -9.70 6.48
C SER A 15 -9.83 -8.96 5.23
N TYR A 16 -8.91 -8.33 4.48
CA TYR A 16 -9.23 -7.61 3.24
C TYR A 16 -9.09 -8.48 1.98
N HIS A 17 -9.00 -9.81 2.14
CA HIS A 17 -8.92 -10.70 1.00
C HIS A 17 -10.12 -10.50 0.05
N ARG A 18 -9.82 -10.27 -1.24
CA ARG A 18 -10.79 -9.98 -2.30
C ARG A 18 -11.53 -8.64 -2.20
N GLN A 19 -11.06 -7.73 -1.35
CA GLN A 19 -11.60 -6.38 -1.27
C GLN A 19 -10.75 -5.40 -2.08
N VAL A 20 -11.41 -4.39 -2.62
CA VAL A 20 -10.74 -3.21 -3.18
C VAL A 20 -10.70 -2.16 -2.08
N VAL A 21 -9.49 -1.79 -1.65
CA VAL A 21 -9.29 -0.82 -0.59
C VAL A 21 -9.10 0.56 -1.21
N VAL A 22 -10.00 1.48 -0.87
CA VAL A 22 -9.89 2.90 -1.20
C VAL A 22 -9.34 3.62 0.02
N MET A 23 -8.20 4.31 -0.16
CA MET A 23 -7.65 5.18 0.88
C MET A 23 -8.26 6.57 0.80
N THR A 24 -8.72 7.07 1.94
CA THR A 24 -9.21 8.45 2.06
C THR A 24 -8.08 9.45 2.30
N ALA A 25 -6.90 8.98 2.73
CA ALA A 25 -5.73 9.80 2.90
C ALA A 25 -5.16 10.18 1.51
N PRO A 26 -4.88 11.47 1.24
CA PRO A 26 -4.42 11.91 -0.07
C PRO A 26 -2.99 11.43 -0.36
N HIS A 27 -2.10 11.45 0.62
CA HIS A 27 -0.70 11.01 0.47
C HIS A 27 -0.52 9.60 1.03
N VAL A 28 -0.35 8.65 0.12
CA VAL A 28 -0.17 7.23 0.43
C VAL A 28 1.09 6.74 -0.27
N GLY A 29 1.92 5.94 0.41
CA GLY A 29 3.20 5.48 -0.16
C GLY A 29 4.43 6.30 0.25
N ASN A 30 4.25 7.36 1.06
CA ASN A 30 5.34 8.24 1.52
C ASN A 30 6.41 7.51 2.34
N THR A 31 6.02 6.49 3.09
CA THR A 31 6.94 5.67 3.89
C THR A 31 7.59 4.52 3.13
N GLY A 32 7.18 4.27 1.88
CA GLY A 32 7.55 3.08 1.11
C GLY A 32 7.11 1.78 1.77
N VAL A 33 7.63 0.68 1.23
CA VAL A 33 7.45 -0.67 1.76
C VAL A 33 8.78 -1.14 2.35
N ASN A 34 8.71 -1.79 3.52
CA ASN A 34 9.85 -2.45 4.14
C ASN A 34 9.55 -3.93 4.40
N ASP A 35 10.59 -4.76 4.53
CA ASP A 35 10.43 -6.19 4.83
C ASP A 35 10.31 -6.45 6.37
N GLU A 36 10.42 -5.42 7.22
CA GLU A 36 10.35 -5.54 8.68
C GLU A 36 8.95 -5.34 9.29
N ASP A 37 8.05 -4.60 8.64
CA ASP A 37 6.66 -4.35 9.08
C ASP A 37 5.53 -5.07 8.28
N PRO A 38 5.72 -6.23 7.60
CA PRO A 38 4.57 -6.99 7.12
C PRO A 38 3.95 -7.85 8.24
N GLU A 39 2.69 -7.60 8.63
CA GLU A 39 1.88 -8.56 9.43
C GLU A 39 1.62 -9.88 8.65
N SER A 40 1.87 -9.88 7.35
CA SER A 40 1.90 -11.08 6.50
C SER A 40 2.77 -10.86 5.27
N GLY A 41 3.52 -11.87 4.86
CA GLY A 41 4.46 -11.80 3.72
C GLY A 41 3.83 -11.63 2.32
N ARG A 42 2.55 -11.23 2.23
CA ARG A 42 1.84 -10.95 0.98
C ARG A 42 0.72 -9.94 1.19
N ILE A 43 0.44 -9.17 0.14
CA ILE A 43 -0.68 -8.25 0.02
C ILE A 43 -1.95 -9.09 -0.26
N TRP A 44 -2.99 -8.88 0.53
CA TRP A 44 -4.23 -9.68 0.42
C TRP A 44 -5.34 -8.99 -0.37
N VAL A 45 -5.25 -7.66 -0.55
CA VAL A 45 -6.22 -6.87 -1.30
C VAL A 45 -6.20 -7.24 -2.78
N SER A 46 -7.36 -7.19 -3.45
CA SER A 46 -7.45 -7.43 -4.89
C SER A 46 -7.25 -6.18 -5.73
N GLY A 47 -7.35 -5.01 -5.13
CA GLY A 47 -7.06 -3.75 -5.79
C GLY A 47 -6.87 -2.63 -4.79
N TYR A 48 -6.07 -1.65 -5.18
CA TYR A 48 -5.72 -0.52 -4.34
C TYR A 48 -5.98 0.79 -5.05
N VAL A 49 -6.74 1.68 -4.41
CA VAL A 49 -7.13 2.96 -5.00
C VAL A 49 -6.66 4.11 -4.13
N VAL A 50 -5.88 5.00 -4.73
CA VAL A 50 -5.24 6.15 -4.07
C VAL A 50 -5.48 7.43 -4.87
N ARG A 51 -5.57 8.56 -4.17
CA ARG A 51 -5.72 9.86 -4.83
C ARG A 51 -4.39 10.40 -5.35
N ASP A 52 -3.39 10.52 -4.49
CA ASP A 52 -2.05 10.98 -4.84
C ASP A 52 -0.99 10.00 -4.28
N PRO A 53 -0.56 8.99 -5.07
CA PRO A 53 0.53 8.13 -4.64
C PRO A 53 1.82 8.94 -4.55
N ALA A 54 2.56 8.77 -3.45
CA ALA A 54 3.87 9.38 -3.32
C ALA A 54 4.79 8.84 -4.43
N ARG A 55 5.22 9.74 -5.34
CA ARG A 55 6.08 9.38 -6.49
C ARG A 55 7.43 8.77 -6.07
N LYS A 56 7.92 9.15 -4.90
CA LYS A 56 9.11 8.58 -4.29
C LYS A 56 8.84 8.40 -2.79
N PRO A 57 9.06 7.20 -2.23
CA PRO A 57 9.07 7.05 -0.80
C PRO A 57 10.26 7.81 -0.22
N SER A 58 10.04 8.51 0.88
CA SER A 58 11.08 9.29 1.57
C SER A 58 11.09 8.89 3.05
N ASN A 59 11.59 7.69 3.29
CA ASN A 59 11.77 7.14 4.63
C ASN A 59 13.05 6.31 4.67
N TRP A 60 13.84 6.48 5.73
CA TRP A 60 15.09 5.74 5.95
C TRP A 60 14.87 4.22 6.09
N ARG A 61 13.65 3.80 6.43
CA ARG A 61 13.25 2.38 6.48
C ARG A 61 12.68 1.85 5.16
N SER A 62 12.47 2.69 4.15
CA SER A 62 11.89 2.28 2.86
C SER A 62 12.90 1.43 2.08
N GLN A 63 12.52 0.21 1.72
CA GLN A 63 13.34 -0.65 0.85
C GLN A 63 12.87 -0.60 -0.60
N ARG A 64 11.56 -0.46 -0.83
CA ARG A 64 10.93 -0.45 -2.16
C ARG A 64 9.77 0.54 -2.19
N SER A 65 9.36 0.97 -3.37
CA SER A 65 8.14 1.77 -3.48
C SER A 65 6.88 0.90 -3.41
N LEU A 66 5.75 1.53 -3.08
CA LEU A 66 4.47 0.85 -3.00
C LEU A 66 4.01 0.32 -4.36
N ASP A 67 4.29 1.05 -5.43
CA ASP A 67 3.99 0.63 -6.80
C ASP A 67 4.80 -0.61 -7.23
N GLU A 68 6.09 -0.68 -6.88
CA GLU A 68 6.93 -1.84 -7.16
C GLU A 68 6.40 -3.10 -6.46
N GLU A 69 5.97 -2.98 -5.21
CA GLU A 69 5.45 -4.13 -4.46
C GLU A 69 4.08 -4.59 -4.99
N LEU A 70 3.19 -3.66 -5.35
CA LEU A 70 1.91 -3.98 -5.98
C LEU A 70 2.11 -4.68 -7.33
N ALA A 71 3.04 -4.18 -8.16
CA ALA A 71 3.37 -4.78 -9.45
C ALA A 71 3.98 -6.18 -9.29
N LYS A 72 4.89 -6.35 -8.33
CA LYS A 72 5.53 -7.64 -8.02
C LYS A 72 4.53 -8.72 -7.61
N GLN A 73 3.49 -8.34 -6.88
CA GLN A 73 2.45 -9.27 -6.41
C GLN A 73 1.23 -9.37 -7.34
N GLY A 74 1.24 -8.64 -8.47
CA GLY A 74 0.14 -8.66 -9.45
C GLY A 74 -1.15 -7.98 -8.96
N VAL A 75 -1.05 -7.03 -8.04
CA VAL A 75 -2.18 -6.28 -7.49
C VAL A 75 -2.45 -5.04 -8.34
N VAL A 76 -3.70 -4.83 -8.74
CA VAL A 76 -4.09 -3.68 -9.56
C VAL A 76 -4.17 -2.42 -8.70
N GLY A 77 -3.39 -1.38 -9.07
CA GLY A 77 -3.44 -0.05 -8.47
C GLY A 77 -4.11 0.97 -9.38
N ILE A 78 -4.97 1.84 -8.83
CA ILE A 78 -5.54 3.00 -9.52
C ILE A 78 -5.16 4.27 -8.75
N SER A 79 -4.65 5.27 -9.47
CA SER A 79 -4.30 6.58 -8.91
C SER A 79 -5.00 7.74 -9.63
N GLY A 80 -5.26 8.85 -8.93
CA GLY A 80 -5.72 10.11 -9.55
C GLY A 80 -7.23 10.27 -9.69
N ILE A 81 -8.02 9.60 -8.83
CA ILE A 81 -9.49 9.75 -8.75
C ILE A 81 -9.95 10.83 -7.76
#